data_AF-R2SFQ2-F1
#
_entry.id   AF-R2SFQ2-F1
#
_cell.length_a   1.000
_cell.length_b   1.000
_cell.length_c   1.000
_cell.angle_alpha   90.00
_cell.angle_beta   90.00
_cell.angle_gamma   90.00
#
_symmetry.space_group_name_H-M   'P 1'
#
loop_
_entity.id
_entity.type
_entity.pdbx_description
1 polymer ?
#
loop_
_entity_poly.entity_id
_entity_poly.type
_entity_poly.pdbx_seq_one_letter_code
_entity_poly.pdbx_strand_id
1 'polypeptide(L)'
;MQPHEFFEERALFYLVKAYISPYGDEEAEDYIENNNFSGLCPTYDINIVDFHLFDPDEEALQSFSLRNDKNARLYLGRKQQPLLSLCFFSLKNKNVEPNSPLAHWQYFFKTGEVTENAPDYIKAAKKRIDFYQLDEEEKKMIMRIDKAKAIKKAEIDYAHNKGRTIGENEKALEIAANFLKMGMTPEQVAEGTGLSIEQINELKENKAD
;
A
#
# COMPACT_ATOMS: atom_id res chain seq x y z
N MET A 1 20.07 0.38 29.11
CA MET A 1 19.95 1.85 29.05
C MET A 1 18.80 2.30 29.93
N GLN A 2 18.78 3.56 30.34
CA GLN A 2 17.63 4.21 30.98
C GLN A 2 17.03 5.22 29.99
N PRO A 3 15.73 5.51 30.07
CA PRO A 3 15.16 6.60 29.28
C PRO A 3 15.94 7.89 29.55
N HIS A 4 16.24 8.62 28.48
CA HIS A 4 16.71 9.99 28.62
C HIS A 4 15.60 10.84 29.24
N GLU A 5 15.96 11.90 29.96
CA GLU A 5 14.99 12.85 30.48
C GLU A 5 14.05 13.34 29.36
N PHE A 6 12.77 13.49 29.71
CA PHE A 6 11.70 13.95 28.82
C PHE A 6 11.54 13.12 27.53
N PHE A 7 11.75 11.80 27.59
CA PHE A 7 11.63 10.94 26.40
C PHE A 7 10.20 10.93 25.84
N GLU A 8 9.19 10.77 26.70
CA GLU A 8 7.78 10.67 26.30
C GLU A 8 7.28 11.99 25.68
N GLU A 9 7.66 13.12 26.28
CA GLU A 9 7.33 14.44 25.76
C GLU A 9 7.97 14.70 24.39
N ARG A 10 9.20 14.21 24.18
CA ARG A 10 9.87 14.31 22.88
C ARG A 10 9.21 13.41 21.82
N ALA A 11 8.84 12.19 22.18
CA ALA A 11 8.10 11.29 21.28
C ALA A 11 6.80 11.95 20.81
N LEU A 12 6.01 12.48 21.76
CA LEU A 12 4.79 13.21 21.44
C LEU A 12 5.06 14.47 20.60
N PHE A 13 6.13 15.23 20.93
CA PHE A 13 6.53 16.39 20.15
C PHE A 13 6.83 16.02 18.68
N TYR A 14 7.58 14.94 18.43
CA TYR A 14 7.89 14.51 17.07
C TYR A 14 6.64 14.03 16.31
N LEU A 15 5.75 13.28 16.96
CA LEU A 15 4.47 12.89 16.38
C LEU A 15 3.65 14.10 15.93
N VAL A 16 3.49 15.10 16.80
CA VAL A 16 2.75 16.32 16.47
C VAL A 16 3.45 17.13 15.39
N LYS A 17 4.79 17.23 15.44
CA LYS A 17 5.59 17.92 14.41
C LYS A 17 5.45 17.31 13.03
N ALA A 18 5.41 15.98 12.94
CA ALA A 18 5.19 15.26 11.68
C ALA A 18 3.77 15.46 11.15
N TYR A 19 2.76 15.42 12.02
CA TYR A 19 1.36 15.69 11.61
C TYR A 19 1.18 17.09 11.00
N ILE A 20 1.82 18.10 11.57
CA ILE A 20 1.71 19.49 11.09
C ILE A 20 2.66 19.83 9.93
N SER A 21 3.63 18.98 9.61
CA SER A 21 4.67 19.32 8.63
C SER A 21 4.13 19.65 7.23
N PRO A 22 3.06 19.01 6.73
CA PRO A 22 2.50 19.33 5.41
C PRO A 22 1.50 20.49 5.41
N TYR A 23 1.42 21.28 6.50
CA TYR A 23 0.53 22.44 6.56
C TYR A 23 0.90 23.46 5.46
N GLY A 24 -0.03 23.74 4.56
CA GLY A 24 0.20 24.63 3.42
C GLY A 24 1.14 24.06 2.36
N ASP A 25 1.43 22.76 2.40
CA ASP A 25 2.16 22.07 1.33
C ASP A 25 1.20 21.77 0.17
N GLU A 26 1.38 22.47 -0.94
CA GLU A 26 0.56 22.33 -2.15
C GLU A 26 0.83 21.01 -2.89
N GLU A 27 1.97 20.35 -2.60
CA GLU A 27 2.32 19.03 -3.17
C GLU A 27 1.74 17.86 -2.34
N ALA A 28 1.11 18.15 -1.19
CA ALA A 28 0.50 17.11 -0.37
C ALA A 28 -0.67 16.43 -1.11
N GLU A 29 -0.75 15.10 -1.01
CA GLU A 29 -1.72 14.27 -1.76
C GLU A 29 -3.18 14.73 -1.60
N ASP A 30 -3.55 15.20 -0.40
CA ASP A 30 -4.91 15.62 -0.07
C ASP A 30 -5.13 17.15 -0.08
N TYR A 31 -4.17 17.92 -0.62
CA TYR A 31 -4.26 19.37 -0.64
C TYR A 31 -5.47 19.87 -1.44
N ILE A 32 -6.13 20.88 -0.89
CA ILE A 32 -7.25 21.61 -1.47
C ILE A 32 -6.84 23.07 -1.53
N GLU A 33 -6.89 23.64 -2.74
CA GLU A 33 -6.61 25.05 -3.00
C GLU A 33 -7.38 25.95 -2.01
N ASN A 34 -6.68 26.94 -1.44
CA ASN A 34 -7.18 27.86 -0.42
C ASN A 34 -7.55 27.20 0.93
N ASN A 35 -7.07 25.99 1.22
CA ASN A 35 -7.23 25.36 2.53
C ASN A 35 -5.94 24.66 3.00
N ASN A 36 -5.07 25.40 3.69
CA ASN A 36 -3.80 24.87 4.20
C ASN A 36 -3.93 23.65 5.14
N PHE A 37 -5.08 23.47 5.81
CA PHE A 37 -5.30 22.34 6.72
C PHE A 37 -5.61 21.04 5.98
N SER A 38 -5.98 21.10 4.70
CA SER A 38 -6.27 19.92 3.89
C SER A 38 -5.05 19.04 3.65
N GLY A 39 -3.85 19.63 3.65
CA GLY A 39 -2.59 18.90 3.52
C GLY A 39 -2.19 18.11 4.78
N LEU A 40 -2.80 18.39 5.94
CA LEU A 40 -2.47 17.67 7.18
C LEU A 40 -2.67 16.17 7.01
N CYS A 41 -1.64 15.40 7.32
CA CYS A 41 -1.61 13.96 7.08
C CYS A 41 -1.65 13.18 8.41
N PRO A 42 -2.63 12.27 8.58
CA PRO A 42 -2.65 11.39 9.75
C PRO A 42 -1.34 10.63 9.93
N THR A 43 -0.82 10.68 11.15
CA THR A 43 0.56 10.27 11.45
C THR A 43 0.61 9.18 12.50
N TYR A 44 1.48 8.19 12.26
CA TYR A 44 1.78 7.09 13.17
C TYR A 44 3.24 7.22 13.59
N ASP A 45 3.47 7.37 14.89
CA ASP A 45 4.81 7.41 15.48
C ASP A 45 5.12 6.07 16.15
N ILE A 46 6.27 5.49 15.83
CA ILE A 46 6.70 4.17 16.31
C ILE A 46 8.06 4.32 17.00
N ASN A 47 8.04 4.25 18.32
CA ASN A 47 9.22 4.35 19.17
C ASN A 47 9.70 2.95 19.54
N ILE A 48 10.85 2.53 19.02
CA ILE A 48 11.47 1.24 19.37
C ILE A 48 12.54 1.50 20.43
N VAL A 49 12.42 0.86 21.59
CA VAL A 49 13.28 1.14 22.76
C VAL A 49 13.87 -0.13 23.37
N ASP A 50 15.09 -0.03 23.91
CA ASP A 50 15.79 -1.13 24.61
C ASP A 50 15.81 -0.95 26.15
N PHE A 51 14.72 -0.40 26.68
CA PHE A 51 14.49 -0.25 28.12
C PHE A 51 13.00 -0.44 28.44
N HIS A 52 12.68 -0.58 29.72
CA HIS A 52 11.29 -0.63 30.17
C HIS A 52 10.81 0.80 30.40
N LEU A 53 9.90 1.26 29.54
CA LEU A 53 9.21 2.53 29.71
C LEU A 53 7.94 2.36 30.55
N PHE A 54 7.25 1.25 30.33
CA PHE A 54 6.04 0.84 31.06
C PHE A 54 6.32 -0.37 31.95
N ASP A 55 5.29 -0.81 32.68
CA ASP A 55 5.39 -1.99 33.55
C ASP A 55 5.85 -3.23 32.74
N PRO A 56 6.90 -3.96 33.18
CA PRO A 56 7.36 -5.16 32.51
C PRO A 56 6.33 -6.29 32.38
N ASP A 57 5.29 -6.29 33.21
CA ASP A 57 4.20 -7.28 33.15
C ASP A 57 3.13 -6.91 32.11
N GLU A 58 3.11 -5.67 31.61
CA GLU A 58 2.27 -5.25 30.48
C GLU A 58 2.82 -5.73 29.13
N GLU A 59 2.02 -5.64 28.07
CA GLU A 59 2.44 -6.02 26.72
C GLU A 59 3.65 -5.20 26.23
N ALA A 60 4.55 -5.84 25.48
CA ALA A 60 5.74 -5.16 24.94
C ALA A 60 5.43 -4.04 23.94
N LEU A 61 4.25 -4.06 23.33
CA LEU A 61 3.76 -3.05 22.40
C LEU A 61 2.65 -2.25 23.08
N GLN A 62 2.93 -0.98 23.36
CA GLN A 62 1.96 -0.05 23.92
C GLN A 62 1.53 0.94 22.85
N SER A 63 0.23 1.05 22.60
CA SER A 63 -0.32 1.92 21.55
C SER A 63 -1.38 2.86 22.11
N PHE A 64 -1.22 4.13 21.82
CA PHE A 64 -2.05 5.22 22.32
C PHE A 64 -2.69 5.97 21.15
N SER A 65 -3.96 6.30 21.32
CA SER A 65 -4.76 7.05 20.34
C SER A 65 -5.69 8.02 21.06
N LEU A 66 -6.10 9.06 20.34
CA LEU A 66 -7.11 9.99 20.85
C LEU A 66 -8.48 9.31 20.89
N ARG A 67 -9.13 9.36 22.06
CA ARG A 67 -10.43 8.74 22.28
C ARG A 67 -11.29 9.60 23.20
N ASN A 68 -12.60 9.36 23.18
CA ASN A 68 -13.53 9.96 24.12
C ASN A 68 -13.44 9.25 25.48
N ASP A 69 -13.21 10.00 26.55
CA ASP A 69 -12.96 9.43 27.88
C ASP A 69 -14.14 8.66 28.48
N LYS A 70 -15.38 8.95 28.08
CA LYS A 70 -16.58 8.34 28.66
C LYS A 70 -16.97 7.02 28.00
N ASN A 71 -16.76 6.92 26.69
CA ASN A 71 -17.23 5.78 25.90
C ASN A 71 -16.12 5.10 25.08
N ALA A 72 -14.87 5.51 25.27
CA ALA A 72 -13.68 5.01 24.59
C ALA A 72 -13.72 5.08 23.05
N ARG A 73 -14.68 5.80 22.45
CA ARG A 73 -14.77 5.94 20.99
C ARG A 73 -13.56 6.71 20.46
N LEU A 74 -12.87 6.16 19.45
CA LEU A 74 -11.76 6.82 18.78
C LEU A 74 -12.17 8.16 18.17
N TYR A 75 -11.28 9.14 18.25
CA TYR A 75 -11.40 10.38 17.52
C TYR A 75 -10.86 10.19 16.10
N LEU A 76 -11.74 10.28 15.10
CA LEU A 76 -11.42 10.02 13.70
C LEU A 76 -11.48 11.31 12.88
N GLY A 77 -10.55 11.43 11.93
CA GLY A 77 -10.50 12.53 10.96
C GLY A 77 -11.42 12.32 9.75
N ARG A 78 -11.23 13.16 8.72
CA ARG A 78 -12.05 13.20 7.49
C ARG A 78 -12.19 11.84 6.79
N LYS A 79 -11.13 11.03 6.77
CA LYS A 79 -11.08 9.70 6.14
C LYS A 79 -11.50 8.55 7.08
N GLN A 80 -12.19 8.83 8.20
CA GLN A 80 -12.54 7.84 9.23
C GLN A 80 -11.32 7.09 9.81
N GLN A 81 -10.16 7.77 9.86
CA GLN A 81 -8.93 7.23 10.40
C GLN A 81 -8.42 8.07 11.59
N PRO A 82 -7.73 7.47 12.57
CA PRO A 82 -7.10 8.22 13.67
C PRO A 82 -6.13 9.26 13.11
N LEU A 83 -6.13 10.48 13.65
CA LEU A 83 -5.21 11.54 13.22
C LEU A 83 -3.80 11.32 13.75
N LEU A 84 -3.69 10.85 15.00
CA LEU A 84 -2.44 10.65 15.72
C LEU A 84 -2.48 9.28 16.37
N SER A 85 -1.44 8.48 16.14
CA SER A 85 -1.20 7.21 16.84
C SER A 85 0.22 7.20 17.36
N LEU A 86 0.38 7.01 18.67
CA LEU A 86 1.67 6.94 19.34
C LEU A 86 1.93 5.52 19.80
N CYS A 87 3.01 4.92 19.33
CA CYS A 87 3.35 3.53 19.63
C CYS A 87 4.72 3.44 20.28
N PHE A 88 4.84 2.59 21.29
CA PHE A 88 6.08 2.23 21.95
C PHE A 88 6.27 0.72 21.91
N PHE A 89 7.38 0.28 21.33
CA PHE A 89 7.77 -1.12 21.29
C PHE A 89 9.03 -1.34 22.10
N SER A 90 8.89 -2.01 23.25
CA SER A 90 10.03 -2.39 24.09
C SER A 90 10.65 -3.68 23.58
N LEU A 91 11.90 -3.60 23.13
CA LEU A 91 12.71 -4.78 22.83
C LEU A 91 13.03 -5.55 24.11
N LYS A 92 13.16 -4.89 25.26
CA LYS A 92 13.54 -5.57 26.51
C LYS A 92 12.39 -6.36 27.14
N ASN A 93 11.14 -5.99 26.88
CA ASN A 93 9.97 -6.64 27.44
C ASN A 93 9.79 -8.08 26.88
N LYS A 94 9.56 -9.05 27.77
CA LYS A 94 9.38 -10.47 27.44
C LYS A 94 7.92 -10.87 27.27
N ASN A 95 6.97 -10.02 27.68
CA ASN A 95 5.55 -10.23 27.48
C ASN A 95 5.18 -9.96 26.02
N VAL A 96 5.52 -10.95 25.19
CA VAL A 96 5.27 -10.99 23.75
C VAL A 96 4.78 -12.40 23.44
N GLU A 97 3.68 -12.51 22.72
CA GLU A 97 3.18 -13.80 22.27
C GLU A 97 4.23 -14.50 21.36
N PRO A 98 4.63 -15.75 21.66
CA PRO A 98 5.57 -16.49 20.81
C PRO A 98 5.08 -16.65 19.38
N ASN A 99 5.98 -16.53 18.41
CA ASN A 99 5.68 -16.61 16.97
C ASN A 99 4.67 -15.56 16.44
N SER A 100 4.31 -14.56 17.24
CA SER A 100 3.55 -13.41 16.76
C SER A 100 4.39 -12.52 15.83
N PRO A 101 3.76 -11.65 15.01
CA PRO A 101 4.50 -10.67 14.24
C PRO A 101 5.43 -9.79 15.07
N LEU A 102 5.01 -9.45 16.29
CA LEU A 102 5.80 -8.67 17.22
C LEU A 102 7.05 -9.42 17.68
N ALA A 103 6.94 -10.73 17.98
CA ALA A 103 8.09 -11.56 18.36
C ALA A 103 9.14 -11.65 17.24
N HIS A 104 8.68 -11.77 15.98
CA HIS A 104 9.57 -11.77 14.83
C HIS A 104 10.32 -10.45 14.67
N TRP A 105 9.62 -9.32 14.80
CA TRP A 105 10.26 -8.00 14.79
C TRP A 105 11.20 -7.81 15.99
N GLN A 106 10.83 -8.30 17.18
CA GLN A 106 11.68 -8.19 18.36
C GLN A 106 13.00 -8.93 18.17
N TYR A 107 12.94 -10.17 17.67
CA TYR A 107 14.12 -10.96 17.35
C TYR A 107 15.00 -10.25 16.33
N PHE A 108 14.38 -9.78 15.24
CA PHE A 108 15.08 -9.12 14.15
C PHE A 108 15.78 -7.83 14.60
N PHE A 109 15.11 -6.95 15.35
CA PHE A 109 15.74 -5.71 15.84
C PHE A 109 16.83 -5.96 16.87
N LYS A 110 16.76 -7.04 17.66
CA LYS A 110 17.80 -7.39 18.64
C LYS A 110 19.05 -8.00 18.02
N THR A 111 18.88 -8.81 16.98
CA THR A 111 19.96 -9.66 16.45
C THR A 111 20.45 -9.21 15.07
N GLY A 112 19.60 -8.55 14.29
CA GLY A 112 19.82 -8.30 12.86
C GLY A 112 19.70 -9.55 11.99
N GLU A 113 19.35 -10.70 12.57
CA GLU A 113 19.32 -12.01 11.91
C GLU A 113 17.92 -12.39 11.44
N VAL A 114 17.86 -13.18 10.37
CA VAL A 114 16.63 -13.75 9.82
C VAL A 114 16.71 -15.25 9.93
N THR A 115 15.79 -15.86 10.68
CA THR A 115 15.69 -17.32 10.77
C THR A 115 15.15 -17.90 9.47
N GLU A 116 15.43 -19.18 9.18
CA GLU A 116 14.95 -19.85 7.96
C GLU A 116 13.42 -19.78 7.82
N ASN A 117 12.73 -19.98 8.95
CA ASN A 117 11.28 -19.94 9.08
C ASN A 117 10.71 -18.53 9.26
N ALA A 118 11.53 -17.48 9.14
CA ALA A 118 11.04 -16.12 9.29
C ALA A 118 10.00 -15.80 8.20
N PRO A 119 8.92 -15.07 8.55
CA PRO A 119 7.92 -14.65 7.60
C PRO A 119 8.47 -13.62 6.60
N ASP A 120 7.80 -13.50 5.45
CA ASP A 120 8.28 -12.75 4.29
C ASP A 120 8.54 -11.27 4.57
N TYR A 121 7.80 -10.64 5.49
CA TYR A 121 8.03 -9.23 5.84
C TYR A 121 9.37 -9.01 6.57
N ILE A 122 9.85 -9.97 7.36
CA ILE A 122 11.19 -9.89 7.98
C ILE A 122 12.28 -10.11 6.93
N LYS A 123 12.08 -11.07 6.02
CA LYS A 123 12.99 -11.31 4.89
C LYS A 123 13.10 -10.05 4.01
N ALA A 124 11.97 -9.40 3.74
CA ALA A 124 11.92 -8.14 3.01
C ALA A 124 12.63 -7.00 3.78
N ALA A 125 12.47 -6.92 5.09
CA ALA A 125 13.17 -5.95 5.93
C ALA A 125 14.69 -6.13 5.87
N LYS A 126 15.18 -7.37 6.02
CA LYS A 126 16.61 -7.68 5.87
C LYS A 126 17.14 -7.30 4.50
N LYS A 127 16.43 -7.66 3.43
CA LYS A 127 16.80 -7.27 2.07
C LYS A 127 16.92 -5.75 1.90
N ARG A 128 16.04 -4.97 2.54
CA ARG A 128 16.12 -3.50 2.53
C ARG A 128 17.34 -2.99 3.29
N ILE A 129 17.62 -3.52 4.48
CA ILE A 129 18.80 -3.15 5.25
C ILE A 129 20.07 -3.47 4.45
N ASP A 130 20.15 -4.66 3.88
CA ASP A 130 21.28 -5.10 3.07
C ASP A 130 21.49 -4.16 1.90
N PHE A 131 20.42 -3.79 1.20
CA PHE A 131 20.48 -2.80 0.11
C PHE A 131 21.05 -1.44 0.57
N TYR A 132 20.72 -0.95 1.76
CA TYR A 132 21.27 0.30 2.26
C TYR A 132 22.73 0.21 2.71
N GLN A 133 23.19 -0.99 3.05
CA GLN A 133 24.60 -1.27 3.40
C GLN A 133 25.50 -1.42 2.17
N LEU A 134 24.93 -1.62 0.98
CA LEU A 134 25.68 -1.67 -0.26
C LEU A 134 26.34 -0.33 -0.58
N ASP A 135 27.38 -0.37 -1.40
CA ASP A 135 27.95 0.84 -1.98
C ASP A 135 27.04 1.44 -3.07
N GLU A 136 27.36 2.66 -3.51
CA GLU A 136 26.53 3.39 -4.47
C GLU A 136 26.45 2.74 -5.86
N GLU A 137 27.48 1.99 -6.28
CA GLU A 137 27.48 1.31 -7.57
C GLU A 137 26.64 0.02 -7.52
N GLU A 138 26.74 -0.72 -6.42
CA GLU A 138 25.90 -1.88 -6.11
C GLU A 138 24.42 -1.50 -6.01
N LYS A 139 24.09 -0.40 -5.33
CA LYS A 139 22.72 0.15 -5.27
C LYS A 139 22.18 0.49 -6.65
N LYS A 140 22.97 1.20 -7.48
CA LYS A 140 22.58 1.54 -8.86
C LYS A 140 22.33 0.30 -9.70
N MET A 141 23.16 -0.73 -9.56
CA MET A 141 22.99 -1.98 -10.30
C MET A 141 21.68 -2.68 -9.92
N ILE A 142 21.38 -2.81 -8.63
CA ILE A 142 20.13 -3.43 -8.14
C ILE A 142 18.92 -2.62 -8.59
N MET A 143 18.96 -1.28 -8.47
CA MET A 143 17.87 -0.42 -8.95
C MET A 143 17.64 -0.57 -10.46
N ARG A 144 18.70 -0.71 -11.27
CA ARG A 144 18.59 -0.97 -12.71
C ARG A 144 17.92 -2.32 -13.00
N ILE A 145 18.29 -3.36 -12.26
CA ILE A 145 17.70 -4.70 -12.39
C ILE A 145 16.21 -4.67 -12.03
N ASP A 146 15.84 -4.03 -10.91
CA ASP A 146 14.46 -3.96 -10.45
C ASP A 146 13.60 -3.10 -11.40
N LYS A 147 14.14 -1.98 -11.92
CA LYS A 147 13.50 -1.20 -12.98
C LYS A 147 13.27 -2.03 -14.24
N ALA A 148 14.28 -2.79 -14.69
CA ALA A 148 14.14 -3.67 -15.86
C ALA A 148 13.07 -4.75 -15.66
N LYS A 149 12.99 -5.35 -14.45
CA LYS A 149 11.93 -6.30 -14.10
C LYS A 149 10.54 -5.65 -14.12
N ALA A 150 10.41 -4.45 -13.57
CA ALA A 150 9.14 -3.71 -13.57
C ALA A 150 8.67 -3.38 -14.99
N ILE A 151 9.58 -2.92 -15.85
CA ILE A 151 9.30 -2.67 -17.28
C ILE A 151 8.86 -3.96 -17.96
N LYS A 152 9.62 -5.05 -17.80
CA LYS A 152 9.27 -6.35 -18.40
C LYS A 152 7.90 -6.85 -17.95
N LYS A 153 7.57 -6.68 -16.66
CA LYS A 153 6.25 -7.04 -16.14
C LYS A 153 5.15 -6.19 -16.77
N ALA A 154 5.34 -4.88 -16.86
CA ALA A 154 4.39 -3.97 -17.49
C ALA A 154 4.19 -4.31 -18.99
N GLU A 155 5.25 -4.68 -19.70
CA GLU A 155 5.18 -5.13 -21.10
C GLU A 155 4.37 -6.42 -21.24
N ILE A 156 4.60 -7.40 -20.35
CA ILE A 156 3.83 -8.65 -20.32
C ILE A 156 2.36 -8.38 -20.02
N ASP A 157 2.07 -7.56 -19.01
CA ASP A 157 0.70 -7.21 -18.62
C ASP A 157 -0.01 -6.47 -19.76
N TYR A 158 0.68 -5.55 -20.44
CA TYR A 158 0.17 -4.86 -21.62
C TYR A 158 -0.11 -5.84 -22.78
N ALA A 159 0.82 -6.75 -23.08
CA ALA A 159 0.65 -7.74 -24.14
C ALA A 159 -0.53 -8.68 -23.84
N HIS A 160 -0.66 -9.13 -22.59
CA HIS A 160 -1.76 -9.98 -22.15
C HIS A 160 -3.11 -9.26 -22.25
N ASN A 161 -3.19 -8.02 -21.77
CA ASN A 161 -4.41 -7.21 -21.88
C ASN A 161 -4.79 -6.93 -23.34
N LYS A 162 -3.82 -6.57 -24.18
CA LYS A 162 -4.04 -6.36 -25.61
C LYS A 162 -4.52 -7.64 -26.30
N GLY A 163 -3.91 -8.78 -26.00
CA GLY A 163 -4.35 -10.09 -26.51
C GLY A 163 -5.76 -10.45 -26.08
N ARG A 164 -6.13 -10.20 -24.81
CA ARG A 164 -7.49 -10.41 -24.31
C ARG A 164 -8.50 -9.51 -25.04
N THR A 165 -8.22 -8.22 -25.16
CA THR A 165 -9.12 -7.28 -25.85
C THR A 165 -9.30 -7.61 -27.33
N ILE A 166 -8.21 -8.00 -28.03
CA ILE A 166 -8.31 -8.47 -29.43
C ILE A 166 -9.20 -9.70 -29.50
N GLY A 167 -8.96 -10.71 -28.65
CA GLY A 167 -9.77 -11.94 -28.65
C GLY A 167 -11.24 -11.72 -28.28
N GLU A 168 -11.53 -10.81 -27.35
CA GLU A 168 -12.90 -10.41 -27.01
C GLU A 168 -13.60 -9.74 -28.20
N ASN A 169 -12.91 -8.82 -28.88
CA ASN A 169 -13.44 -8.14 -30.06
C ASN A 169 -13.62 -9.09 -31.25
N GLU A 170 -12.64 -9.94 -31.57
CA GLU A 170 -12.75 -10.95 -32.63
C GLU A 170 -13.93 -11.90 -32.38
N LYS A 171 -14.09 -12.36 -31.14
CA LYS A 171 -15.23 -13.20 -30.75
C LYS A 171 -16.56 -12.44 -30.87
N ALA A 172 -16.61 -11.17 -30.48
CA ALA A 172 -17.82 -10.35 -30.64
C ALA A 172 -18.19 -10.17 -32.12
N LEU A 173 -17.20 -9.93 -32.99
CA LEU A 173 -17.40 -9.83 -34.44
C LEU A 173 -17.87 -11.16 -35.04
N GLU A 174 -17.32 -12.29 -34.59
CA GLU A 174 -17.77 -13.64 -35.01
C GLU A 174 -19.23 -13.91 -34.60
N ILE A 175 -19.60 -13.58 -33.36
CA ILE A 175 -20.97 -13.72 -32.88
C ILE A 175 -21.92 -12.80 -33.68
N ALA A 176 -21.54 -11.54 -33.91
CA ALA A 176 -22.33 -10.61 -34.71
C ALA A 176 -22.54 -11.11 -36.14
N ALA A 177 -21.49 -11.64 -36.76
CA ALA A 177 -21.54 -12.28 -38.06
C ALA A 177 -22.53 -13.46 -38.11
N ASN A 178 -22.61 -14.26 -37.04
CA ASN A 178 -23.54 -15.37 -36.94
C ASN A 178 -24.98 -14.89 -36.72
N PHE A 179 -25.20 -13.89 -35.87
CA PHE A 179 -26.53 -13.31 -35.63
C PHE A 179 -27.12 -12.62 -36.88
N LEU A 180 -26.29 -11.89 -37.64
CA LEU A 180 -26.71 -11.30 -38.92
C LEU A 180 -27.12 -12.39 -39.94
N LYS A 181 -26.38 -13.50 -40.02
CA LYS A 181 -26.73 -14.65 -40.88
C LYS A 181 -28.05 -15.30 -40.46
N MET A 182 -28.40 -15.23 -39.18
CA MET A 182 -29.68 -15.71 -38.65
C MET A 182 -30.84 -14.72 -38.85
N GLY A 183 -30.60 -13.56 -39.48
CA GLY A 183 -31.62 -12.57 -39.82
C GLY A 183 -31.98 -11.60 -38.69
N MET A 184 -31.16 -11.49 -37.64
CA MET A 184 -31.36 -10.51 -36.57
C MET A 184 -31.09 -9.08 -37.06
N THR A 185 -31.79 -8.08 -36.50
CA THR A 185 -31.57 -6.67 -36.87
C THR A 185 -30.28 -6.12 -36.25
N PRO A 186 -29.65 -5.07 -36.81
CA PRO A 186 -28.45 -4.46 -36.25
C PRO A 186 -28.58 -4.07 -34.78
N GLU A 187 -29.77 -3.62 -34.35
CA GLU A 187 -30.06 -3.25 -32.97
C GLU A 187 -30.02 -4.46 -32.02
N GLN A 188 -30.59 -5.60 -32.44
CA GLN A 188 -30.56 -6.85 -31.68
C GLN A 188 -29.15 -7.45 -31.60
N VAL A 189 -28.36 -7.27 -32.68
CA VAL A 189 -26.96 -7.70 -32.71
C VAL A 189 -26.10 -6.86 -31.78
N ALA A 190 -26.31 -5.54 -31.74
CA ALA A 190 -25.61 -4.65 -30.82
C ALA A 190 -25.88 -5.01 -29.36
N GLU A 191 -27.15 -5.28 -29.02
CA GLU A 191 -27.54 -5.70 -27.68
C GLU A 191 -26.87 -7.04 -27.27
N GLY A 192 -26.80 -8.01 -28.19
CA GLY A 192 -26.24 -9.34 -27.91
C GLY A 192 -24.71 -9.44 -27.91
N THR A 193 -24.00 -8.47 -28.48
CA THR A 193 -22.53 -8.52 -28.65
C THR A 193 -21.77 -7.38 -28.00
N GLY A 194 -22.46 -6.29 -27.64
CA GLY A 194 -21.84 -5.08 -27.11
C GLY A 194 -21.08 -4.24 -28.15
N LEU A 195 -21.15 -4.61 -29.43
CA LEU A 195 -20.58 -3.83 -30.54
C LEU A 195 -21.45 -2.60 -30.87
N SER A 196 -20.83 -1.57 -31.44
CA SER A 196 -21.59 -0.41 -31.93
C SER A 196 -22.36 -0.75 -33.21
N ILE A 197 -23.47 -0.04 -33.44
CA ILE A 197 -24.27 -0.18 -34.67
C ILE A 197 -23.41 0.10 -35.92
N GLU A 198 -22.47 1.05 -35.83
CA GLU A 198 -21.53 1.36 -36.90
C GLU A 198 -20.64 0.16 -37.24
N GLN A 199 -20.03 -0.49 -36.24
CA GLN A 199 -19.20 -1.68 -36.43
C GLN A 199 -20.00 -2.84 -37.04
N ILE A 200 -21.27 -2.98 -36.68
CA ILE A 200 -22.17 -4.02 -37.20
C ILE A 200 -22.54 -3.74 -38.66
N ASN A 201 -22.77 -2.48 -39.02
CA ASN A 201 -23.07 -2.07 -40.38
C ASN A 201 -21.86 -2.25 -41.31
N GLU A 202 -20.65 -1.89 -40.87
CA GLU A 202 -19.41 -2.17 -41.61
C GLU A 202 -19.21 -3.68 -41.84
N LEU A 203 -19.52 -4.51 -40.85
CA LEU A 203 -19.50 -5.98 -40.95
C LEU A 203 -20.49 -6.54 -41.99
N LYS A 204 -21.62 -5.83 -42.19
CA LYS A 204 -22.68 -6.19 -43.13
C LYS A 204 -22.32 -5.77 -44.56
N GLU A 205 -21.69 -4.61 -44.72
CA GLU A 205 -21.22 -4.09 -46.02
C GLU A 205 -20.04 -4.91 -46.56
N ASN A 206 -19.07 -5.28 -45.72
CA ASN A 206 -17.89 -6.08 -46.12
C ASN A 206 -18.20 -7.56 -46.50
N LYS A 207 -19.44 -8.02 -46.36
CA LYS A 207 -19.90 -9.36 -46.79
C LYS A 207 -20.80 -9.33 -48.03
N ALA A 208 -21.10 -8.14 -48.56
CA ALA A 208 -21.89 -7.96 -49.78
C ALA A 208 -21.02 -7.99 -51.06
N ASP A 209 -19.69 -8.07 -50.91
CA ASP A 209 -18.70 -8.41 -51.94
C ASP A 209 -18.25 -9.89 -51.81
#